data_AF-A0A1M7TS02-F1
#
_entry.id   AF-A0A1M7TS02-F1
#
_cell.length_a   1.000
_cell.length_b   1.000
_cell.length_c   1.000
_cell.angle_alpha   90.00
_cell.angle_beta   90.00
_cell.angle_gamma   90.00
#
_symmetry.space_group_name_H-M   'P 1'
#
loop_
_entity.id
_entity.type
_entity.pdbx_description
1 polymer ?
#
loop_
_entity_poly.entity_id
_entity_poly.type
_entity_poly.pdbx_seq_one_letter_code
_entity_poly.pdbx_strand_id
1 'polypeptide(L)' 'MLSPNLDVSALVTEKDAARFLSMSFRTLQAWRSEGKGPPYLKLGRSIRYRMSDLLAWIEKQI' A
#
# COMPACT_ATOMS: atom_id res chain seq x y z
N MET A 1 -19.73 7.46 -5.52
CA MET A 1 -19.04 7.80 -6.79
C MET A 1 -17.58 7.39 -6.69
N LEU A 2 -17.25 6.17 -7.12
CA LEU A 2 -15.88 5.65 -7.11
C LEU A 2 -15.52 5.22 -8.53
N SER A 3 -14.87 6.11 -9.26
CA SER A 3 -14.04 5.74 -10.39
C SER A 3 -12.95 6.81 -10.56
N PRO A 4 -11.86 6.77 -9.80
CA PRO A 4 -10.61 7.24 -10.33
C PRO A 4 -10.03 6.10 -11.16
N ASN A 5 -9.81 6.35 -12.44
CA ASN A 5 -8.89 5.58 -13.26
C ASN A 5 -7.63 5.34 -12.41
N LEU A 6 -7.42 4.09 -11.99
CA LEU A 6 -6.40 3.76 -11.01
C LEU A 6 -5.07 3.83 -11.73
N ASP A 7 -4.48 5.01 -11.74
CA ASP A 7 -3.13 5.19 -12.25
C ASP A 7 -2.22 4.28 -11.42
N VAL A 8 -1.75 3.20 -12.04
CA VAL A 8 -0.88 2.20 -11.40
C VAL A 8 0.45 2.81 -10.96
N SER A 9 0.82 3.97 -11.51
CA SER A 9 1.98 4.75 -11.10
C SER A 9 1.70 5.68 -9.91
N ALA A 10 0.44 5.82 -9.48
CA ALA A 10 0.04 6.70 -8.40
C ALA A 10 0.62 6.26 -7.04
N LEU A 11 1.01 7.26 -6.26
CA LEU A 11 1.37 7.10 -4.85
C LEU A 11 0.15 7.28 -3.97
N VAL A 12 -0.22 6.22 -3.27
CA VAL A 12 -1.34 6.22 -2.33
C VAL A 12 -0.85 6.33 -0.89
N THR A 13 -1.71 6.87 -0.02
CA THR A 13 -1.40 6.94 1.41
C THR A 13 -1.46 5.56 2.04
N GLU A 14 -0.82 5.39 3.20
CA GLU A 14 -0.91 4.14 3.97
C GLU A 14 -2.37 3.80 4.37
N LYS A 15 -3.24 4.79 4.57
CA LYS A 15 -4.68 4.54 4.82
C LYS A 15 -5.39 3.99 3.58
N ASP A 16 -5.07 4.51 2.41
CA ASP A 16 -5.69 4.08 1.16
C ASP A 16 -5.17 2.69 0.75
N ALA A 17 -3.87 2.44 0.95
CA ALA A 17 -3.26 1.13 0.79
C ALA A 17 -3.92 0.09 1.71
N ALA A 18 -4.15 0.43 2.98
CA ALA A 18 -4.82 -0.46 3.93
C ALA A 18 -6.24 -0.81 3.45
N ARG A 19 -7.01 0.19 3.00
CA ARG A 19 -8.35 -0.04 2.42
C ARG A 19 -8.28 -0.91 1.17
N PHE A 20 -7.32 -0.66 0.29
CA PHE A 20 -7.13 -1.45 -0.94
C PHE A 20 -6.85 -2.93 -0.63
N LEU A 21 -5.98 -3.22 0.34
CA LEU A 21 -5.65 -4.58 0.76
C LEU A 21 -6.72 -5.22 1.67
N SER A 22 -7.81 -4.52 2.00
CA SER A 22 -8.78 -4.93 3.02
C SER A 22 -8.12 -5.26 4.38
N MET A 23 -7.07 -4.52 4.74
CA MET A 23 -6.32 -4.68 5.98
C MET A 23 -6.50 -3.46 6.88
N SER A 24 -6.23 -3.62 8.19
CA SER A 24 -6.18 -2.47 9.08
C SER A 24 -4.93 -1.64 8.82
N PHE A 25 -5.03 -0.32 9.01
CA PHE A 25 -3.87 0.57 8.98
C PHE A 25 -2.77 0.13 9.95
N ARG A 26 -3.16 -0.39 11.12
CA ARG A 26 -2.24 -0.89 12.13
C ARG A 26 -1.47 -2.14 11.66
N THR A 27 -2.11 -3.00 10.87
CA THR A 27 -1.47 -4.17 10.25
C THR A 27 -0.33 -3.75 9.34
N LEU A 28 -0.54 -2.74 8.48
CA LEU A 28 0.52 -2.22 7.62
C LEU A 28 1.68 -1.63 8.42
N GLN A 29 1.39 -0.91 9.51
CA GLN A 29 2.44 -0.39 10.39
C GLN A 29 3.27 -1.51 11.03
N ALA A 30 2.61 -2.55 11.54
CA ALA A 30 3.27 -3.71 12.13
C ALA A 30 4.15 -4.44 11.11
N TRP A 31 3.62 -4.70 9.92
CA TRP A 31 4.39 -5.30 8.82
C TRP A 31 5.62 -4.49 8.46
N ARG A 32 5.51 -3.16 8.36
CA ARG A 32 6.68 -2.31 8.11
C ARG A 32 7.75 -2.44 9.19
N SER A 33 7.37 -2.50 10.47
CA SER A 33 8.35 -2.71 11.55
C SER A 33 8.96 -4.11 11.55
N GLU A 34 8.24 -5.11 11.05
CA GLU A 34 8.70 -6.49 10.93
C GLU A 34 9.47 -6.77 9.62
N GLY A 35 9.59 -5.78 8.72
CA GLY A 35 10.18 -5.97 7.40
C GLY A 35 9.32 -6.83 6.44
N LYS A 36 8.01 -6.93 6.70
CA LYS A 36 7.02 -7.68 5.92
C LYS A 36 6.10 -6.76 5.12
N GLY A 37 5.25 -7.36 4.30
CA GLY A 37 4.18 -6.69 3.57
C GLY A 37 4.65 -6.07 2.25
N PRO A 38 3.79 -5.25 1.61
CA PRO A 38 4.10 -4.64 0.33
C PRO A 38 5.22 -3.59 0.45
N PRO A 39 6.01 -3.38 -0.62
CA PRO A 39 7.00 -2.31 -0.68
C PRO A 39 6.38 -0.94 -0.38
N TYR A 40 7.10 -0.13 0.40
CA TYR A 40 6.68 1.22 0.75
C TYR A 40 7.79 2.23 0.45
N LEU A 41 7.37 3.48 0.26
CA LEU A 41 8.25 4.63 0.09
C LEU A 41 8.17 5.51 1.32
N LYS A 42 9.34 5.85 1.86
CA LYS A 42 9.47 6.84 2.93
C LYS A 42 9.82 8.20 2.33
N LEU A 43 8.85 9.09 2.28
CA LEU A 43 8.99 10.47 1.80
C LEU A 43 9.01 11.40 3.02
N GLY A 44 10.19 11.58 3.61
CA GLY A 44 10.37 12.29 4.86
C GLY A 44 9.61 11.63 6.01
N ARG A 45 8.57 12.31 6.52
CA ARG A 45 7.68 11.80 7.58
C ARG A 45 6.47 11.02 7.03
N SER A 46 6.25 11.02 5.72
CA SER A 46 5.11 10.37 5.08
C SER A 46 5.48 8.99 4.55
N ILE A 47 4.61 8.01 4.76
CA ILE A 47 4.66 6.71 4.11
C ILE A 47 3.68 6.70 2.94
N ARG A 48 4.14 6.21 1.79
CA ARG A 48 3.37 6.03 0.57
C ARG A 48 3.59 4.65 0.00
N TYR A 49 2.63 4.19 -0.80
CA TYR A 49 2.70 2.95 -1.55
C TYR A 49 2.47 3.25 -3.02
N ARG A 50 3.23 2.64 -3.93
CA ARG A 50 2.82 2.62 -5.34
C ARG A 50 1.71 1.62 -5.50
N MET A 51 0.71 1.97 -6.29
CA MET A 51 -0.37 1.02 -6.57
C MET A 51 0.14 -0.23 -7.30
N SER A 52 1.10 -0.08 -8.23
CA SER A 52 1.79 -1.21 -8.88
C SER A 52 2.43 -2.17 -7.89
N ASP A 53 3.07 -1.65 -6.84
CA ASP A 53 3.78 -2.46 -5.84
C ASP A 53 2.78 -3.21 -4.94
N LEU A 54 1.62 -2.60 -4.64
CA LEU A 54 0.53 -3.27 -3.92
C LEU A 54 -0.05 -4.43 -4.73
N LEU A 55 -0.33 -4.21 -6.01
CA LEU A 55 -0.83 -5.24 -6.93
C LEU A 55 0.16 -6.41 -7.05
N ALA A 56 1.43 -6.11 -7.36
CA ALA A 56 2.47 -7.12 -7.48
C ALA A 56 2.72 -7.89 -6.17
N TRP A 57 2.46 -7.27 -5.01
CA TRP A 57 2.54 -7.97 -3.73
C TRP A 57 1.38 -8.95 -3.56
N ILE A 58 0.14 -8.58 -3.90
CA ILE A 58 -1.03 -9.47 -3.86
C ILE A 58 -0.80 -10.69 -4.76
N GLU A 59 -0.31 -10.48 -5.98
CA GLU A 59 -0.04 -11.58 -6.93
C GLU A 59 0.97 -12.60 -6.37
N LYS A 60 1.90 -12.17 -5.50
CA LYS A 60 2.86 -13.07 -4.84
C LYS A 60 2.28 -13.82 -3.63
N GLN A 61 1.05 -13.49 -3.19
CA GLN A 61 0.39 -14.18 -2.07
C GLN A 61 -0.51 -15.34 -2.52
N ILE A 62 -0.69 -15.51 -3.84
CA ILE A 62 -1.48 -16.60 -4.47
C ILE A 62 -0.50 -17.62 -5.02
#